data_AF-A0A016S6W2-F1
#
_entry.id   AF-A0A016S6W2-F1
#
_cell.length_a   1.000
_cell.length_b   1.000
_cell.length_c   1.000
_cell.angle_alpha   90.00
_cell.angle_beta   90.00
_cell.angle_gamma   90.00
#
_symmetry.space_group_name_H-M   'P 1'
#
loop_
_entity.id
_entity.type
_entity.pdbx_description
1 polymer ?
#
loop_
_entity_poly.entity_id
_entity_poly.type
_entity_poly.pdbx_seq_one_letter_code
_entity_poly.pdbx_strand_id
1 'polypeptide(L)'
;MDLPSAPQAVSASYSSAPSCTPSCLFYRLYARATPNTIYTIFTCPVWELTVTAEVTLQLHSGSTRHAVTLRPGRTTRVNNIRLSLLGTISPQLPILTSAFITDGTKTAMTTRVQANVLTPQTPAQLQCASKADAITFLCRFSSRTCSCSTGPYKATCTCPEGKMSKYLQQNTLSLVSKNVIIEKYDDTIAARTQVGSAINVQVNMENVRVASIQNQGTCIITASTVEGCYSCLVGAKITVVCYSTEEQTTADITCYTQHQIATCTKRGN
;
A
#
# COMPACT_ATOMS: atom_id res chain seq x y z
N MET A 1 -15.10 -1.40 5.29
CA MET A 1 -15.98 -0.30 5.75
C MET A 1 -16.30 0.57 4.57
N ASP A 2 -17.56 0.96 4.40
CA ASP A 2 -18.02 1.71 3.23
C ASP A 2 -18.34 3.17 3.59
N LEU A 3 -17.98 4.08 2.68
CA LEU A 3 -18.03 5.53 2.88
C LEU A 3 -18.58 6.21 1.61
N PRO A 4 -19.74 6.87 1.66
CA PRO A 4 -20.16 7.78 0.60
C PRO A 4 -19.45 9.13 0.74
N SER A 5 -19.30 9.85 -0.37
CA SER A 5 -18.93 11.27 -0.32
C SER A 5 -20.15 12.12 0.04
N ALA A 6 -19.98 13.04 0.99
CA ALA A 6 -21.08 13.87 1.46
C ALA A 6 -20.62 15.26 1.95
N PRO A 7 -21.16 16.37 1.41
CA PRO A 7 -21.17 17.64 2.11
C PRO A 7 -22.02 17.57 3.36
N GLN A 8 -21.70 18.44 4.31
CA GLN A 8 -22.45 18.63 5.54
C GLN A 8 -23.41 19.80 5.37
N ALA A 9 -24.65 19.64 5.85
CA ALA A 9 -25.73 20.60 5.76
C ALA A 9 -26.33 20.90 7.14
N VAL A 10 -26.91 22.09 7.29
CA VAL A 10 -27.46 22.59 8.55
C VAL A 10 -28.89 23.04 8.30
N SER A 11 -29.83 22.57 9.11
CA SER A 11 -31.18 23.13 9.20
C SER A 11 -31.36 23.86 10.53
N ALA A 12 -32.06 24.99 10.52
CA ALA A 12 -32.31 25.79 11.72
C ALA A 12 -33.80 26.19 11.79
N SER A 13 -34.34 26.21 13.01
CA SER A 13 -35.71 26.58 13.32
C SER A 13 -35.73 27.51 14.54
N TYR A 14 -36.56 28.54 14.48
CA TYR A 14 -36.65 29.60 15.48
C TYR A 14 -38.02 29.62 16.13
N SER A 15 -38.08 29.72 17.46
CA SER A 15 -39.33 29.89 18.21
C SER A 15 -39.29 31.19 18.99
N SER A 16 -40.20 32.12 18.67
CA SER A 16 -40.43 33.34 19.47
C SER A 16 -41.45 33.07 20.58
N ALA A 17 -41.10 33.41 21.81
CA ALA A 17 -42.03 33.40 22.94
C ALA A 17 -42.55 34.83 23.19
N PRO A 18 -43.84 35.01 23.55
CA PRO A 18 -44.43 36.32 23.85
C PRO A 18 -44.06 36.90 25.24
N SER A 19 -43.05 36.34 25.92
CA SER A 19 -42.60 36.75 27.25
C SER A 19 -41.12 37.15 27.23
N CYS A 20 -40.68 38.04 28.14
CA CYS A 20 -39.30 38.48 28.35
C CYS A 20 -38.33 37.37 28.81
N THR A 21 -38.42 36.20 28.18
CA THR A 21 -37.58 35.02 28.38
C THR A 21 -36.66 34.89 27.18
N PRO A 22 -35.39 34.47 27.37
CA PRO A 22 -34.48 34.23 26.26
C PRO A 22 -35.10 33.21 25.28
N SER A 23 -35.06 33.52 23.99
CA SER A 23 -35.54 32.64 22.92
C SER A 23 -34.54 31.52 22.63
N CYS A 24 -35.05 30.36 22.21
CA CYS A 24 -34.23 29.21 21.85
C CYS A 24 -34.09 29.13 20.33
N LEU A 25 -32.84 28.94 19.86
CA LEU A 25 -32.54 28.60 18.48
C LEU A 25 -32.21 27.11 18.40
N PHE A 26 -33.01 26.35 17.66
CA PHE A 26 -32.78 24.93 17.42
C PHE A 26 -32.15 24.74 16.04
N TYR A 27 -31.11 23.91 15.97
CA TYR A 27 -30.50 23.55 14.69
C TYR A 27 -30.09 22.07 14.67
N ARG A 28 -30.07 21.48 13.48
CA ARG A 28 -29.67 20.09 13.25
C ARG A 28 -28.61 20.04 12.17
N LEU A 29 -27.53 19.33 12.49
CA LEU A 29 -26.51 18.93 11.54
C LEU A 29 -26.89 17.60 10.89
N TYR A 30 -26.70 17.49 9.59
CA TYR A 30 -26.82 16.23 8.86
C TYR A 30 -25.90 16.24 7.64
N ALA A 31 -25.45 15.06 7.23
CA ALA A 31 -24.71 14.89 5.99
C ALA A 31 -25.70 14.66 4.84
N ARG A 32 -25.32 15.05 3.61
CA ARG A 32 -26.08 14.77 2.40
C ARG A 32 -25.13 14.13 1.39
N ALA A 33 -25.48 12.97 0.84
CA ALA A 33 -24.70 12.36 -0.23
C ALA A 33 -24.57 13.31 -1.43
N THR A 34 -23.36 13.45 -2.01
CA THR A 34 -23.18 14.17 -3.28
C THR A 34 -23.08 13.22 -4.47
N PRO A 35 -22.08 12.33 -4.59
CA PRO A 35 -21.96 11.41 -5.72
C PRO A 35 -22.44 10.00 -5.37
N ASN A 36 -22.85 9.22 -6.38
CA ASN A 36 -23.19 7.80 -6.23
C ASN A 36 -21.97 6.88 -6.03
N THR A 37 -20.79 7.44 -5.77
CA THR A 37 -19.55 6.68 -5.57
C THR A 37 -19.40 6.28 -4.12
N ILE A 38 -19.28 4.97 -3.90
CA ILE A 38 -19.03 4.38 -2.58
C ILE A 38 -17.56 4.02 -2.52
N TYR A 39 -16.92 4.45 -1.44
CA TYR A 39 -15.52 4.19 -1.18
C TYR A 39 -15.41 3.12 -0.10
N THR A 40 -14.61 2.10 -0.32
CA THR A 40 -14.35 1.06 0.66
C THR A 40 -12.96 1.24 1.24
N ILE A 41 -12.86 1.29 2.57
CA ILE A 41 -11.60 1.22 3.30
C ILE A 41 -11.39 -0.19 3.85
N PHE A 42 -10.19 -0.69 3.64
CA PHE A 42 -9.73 -1.99 4.11
C PHE A 42 -8.25 -1.98 4.47
N THR A 43 -7.84 -3.02 5.18
CA THR A 43 -6.46 -3.28 5.62
C THR A 43 -6.11 -4.71 5.30
N CYS A 44 -4.83 -5.00 5.06
CA CYS A 44 -4.33 -6.36 4.87
C CYS A 44 -3.73 -6.86 6.20
N PRO A 45 -4.47 -7.65 7.01
CA PRO A 45 -3.97 -8.11 8.31
C PRO A 45 -2.83 -9.14 8.16
N VAL A 46 -2.82 -9.87 7.05
CA VAL A 46 -1.83 -10.88 6.73
C VAL A 46 -1.34 -10.64 5.30
N TRP A 47 -0.03 -10.76 5.10
CA TRP A 47 0.62 -10.73 3.80
C TRP A 47 1.25 -12.10 3.55
N GLU A 48 0.84 -12.77 2.48
CA GLU A 48 1.41 -14.05 2.10
C GLU A 48 2.70 -13.86 1.32
N LEU A 49 3.81 -14.36 1.87
CA LEU A 49 5.11 -14.31 1.21
C LEU A 49 5.22 -15.37 0.12
N THR A 50 5.59 -14.94 -1.09
CA THR A 50 5.92 -15.82 -2.20
C THR A 50 7.24 -15.41 -2.83
N VAL A 51 8.12 -16.38 -3.10
CA VAL A 51 9.39 -16.15 -3.81
C VAL A 51 9.30 -16.82 -5.17
N THR A 52 9.39 -16.03 -6.24
CA THR A 52 9.49 -16.56 -7.60
C THR A 52 10.97 -16.81 -7.90
N ALA A 53 11.32 -18.06 -8.21
CA ALA A 53 12.66 -18.47 -8.56
C ALA A 53 12.67 -19.12 -9.96
N GLU A 54 13.75 -18.90 -10.71
CA GLU A 54 14.01 -19.64 -11.94
C GLU A 54 15.10 -20.68 -11.68
N VAL A 55 14.78 -21.94 -11.94
CA VAL A 55 15.69 -23.08 -11.76
C VAL A 55 16.19 -23.49 -13.12
N THR A 56 17.49 -23.30 -13.36
CA THR A 56 18.15 -23.78 -14.58
C THR A 56 18.87 -25.09 -14.27
N LEU A 57 18.52 -26.15 -15.00
CA LEU A 57 19.16 -27.45 -14.93
C LEU A 57 20.04 -27.63 -16.16
N GLN A 58 21.34 -27.79 -15.95
CA GLN A 58 22.26 -28.17 -17.02
C GLN A 58 22.48 -29.67 -16.98
N LEU A 59 21.93 -30.37 -17.98
CA LEU A 59 22.06 -31.82 -18.17
C LEU A 59 22.95 -32.08 -19.39
N HIS A 60 23.49 -33.29 -19.52
CA HIS A 60 24.25 -33.70 -20.73
C HIS A 60 23.43 -33.55 -22.02
N SER A 61 22.09 -33.62 -21.93
CA SER A 61 21.14 -33.49 -23.05
C SER A 61 20.73 -32.05 -23.36
N GLY A 62 21.25 -31.05 -22.64
CA GLY A 62 20.91 -29.63 -22.82
C GLY A 62 20.51 -28.92 -21.52
N SER A 63 20.18 -27.64 -21.63
CA SER A 63 19.78 -26.79 -20.52
C SER A 63 18.27 -26.59 -20.50
N THR A 64 17.62 -26.86 -19.37
CA THR A 64 16.18 -26.65 -19.18
C THR A 64 15.93 -25.63 -18.06
N ARG A 65 15.02 -24.69 -18.30
CA ARG A 65 14.61 -23.66 -17.32
C ARG A 65 13.21 -23.94 -16.80
N HIS A 66 13.03 -23.84 -15.49
CA HIS A 66 11.75 -24.02 -14.82
C HIS A 66 11.48 -22.85 -13.86
N ALA A 67 10.41 -22.11 -14.11
CA ALA A 67 9.92 -21.12 -13.16
C ALA A 67 9.17 -21.83 -12.03
N VAL A 68 9.51 -21.51 -10.78
CA VAL A 68 8.84 -22.03 -9.59
C VAL A 68 8.49 -20.92 -8.62
N THR A 69 7.36 -21.11 -7.95
CA THR A 69 6.98 -20.26 -6.82
C THR A 69 7.19 -21.04 -5.53
N LEU A 70 8.09 -20.54 -4.69
CA LEU A 70 8.36 -21.07 -3.37
C LEU A 70 7.49 -20.35 -2.34
N ARG A 71 6.92 -21.12 -1.42
CA ARG A 71 6.13 -20.62 -0.29
C ARG A 71 6.73 -21.18 1.01
N PRO A 72 6.81 -20.38 2.10
CA PRO A 72 7.27 -20.88 3.38
C PRO A 72 6.48 -22.12 3.82
N GLY A 73 7.18 -23.13 4.35
CA GLY A 73 6.56 -24.38 4.83
C GLY A 73 6.07 -25.34 3.73
N ARG A 74 6.30 -25.04 2.45
CA ARG A 74 5.97 -25.95 1.33
C ARG A 74 7.22 -26.33 0.55
N THR A 75 7.32 -27.62 0.21
CA THR A 75 8.33 -28.15 -0.70
C THR A 75 7.79 -28.19 -2.13
N THR A 76 8.51 -27.56 -3.06
CA THR A 76 8.22 -27.61 -4.49
C THR A 76 9.18 -28.59 -5.16
N ARG A 77 8.67 -29.50 -5.98
CA ARG A 77 9.49 -30.47 -6.73
C ARG A 77 9.67 -30.00 -8.17
N VAL A 78 10.92 -30.00 -8.64
CA VAL A 78 11.32 -29.77 -10.03
C VAL A 78 12.21 -30.93 -10.45
N ASN A 79 11.68 -31.86 -11.24
CA ASN A 79 12.37 -33.10 -11.62
C ASN A 79 12.89 -33.87 -10.38
N ASN A 80 14.21 -34.05 -10.28
CA ASN A 80 14.89 -34.74 -9.17
C ASN A 80 15.33 -33.79 -8.04
N ILE A 81 14.91 -32.53 -8.08
CA ILE A 81 15.24 -31.51 -7.08
C ILE A 81 13.99 -31.16 -6.28
N ARG A 82 14.12 -31.13 -4.96
CA ARG A 82 13.13 -30.63 -4.02
C ARG A 82 13.64 -29.34 -3.41
N LEU A 83 12.84 -28.29 -3.52
CA LEU A 83 13.14 -26.95 -3.05
C LEU A 83 12.18 -26.60 -1.92
N SER A 84 12.70 -26.33 -0.72
CA SER A 84 11.91 -25.87 0.42
C SER A 84 12.41 -24.51 0.87
N LEU A 85 11.52 -23.52 0.93
CA LEU A 85 11.84 -22.22 1.50
C LEU A 85 11.78 -22.32 3.03
N LEU A 86 12.94 -22.34 3.69
CA LEU A 86 13.05 -22.44 5.15
C LEU A 86 12.75 -21.11 5.84
N GLY A 87 13.12 -20.00 5.20
CA GLY A 87 12.86 -18.68 5.73
C GLY A 87 13.41 -17.58 4.84
N THR A 88 13.01 -16.35 5.16
CA THR A 88 13.48 -15.13 4.49
C THR A 88 13.75 -14.05 5.52
N ILE A 89 14.85 -13.33 5.36
CA ILE A 89 15.11 -12.09 6.08
C ILE A 89 14.74 -10.97 5.11
N SER A 90 13.53 -10.45 5.27
CA SER A 90 13.07 -9.23 4.59
C SER A 90 13.21 -8.06 5.55
N PRO A 91 13.57 -6.85 5.09
CA PRO A 91 13.49 -5.67 5.92
C PRO A 91 12.06 -5.48 6.44
N GLN A 92 11.92 -4.89 7.62
CA GLN A 92 10.62 -4.47 8.11
C GLN A 92 10.05 -3.43 7.13
N LEU A 93 8.85 -3.68 6.62
CA LEU A 93 8.17 -2.80 5.67
C LEU A 93 6.94 -2.20 6.38
N PRO A 94 7.08 -1.08 7.11
CA PRO A 94 5.96 -0.45 7.82
C PRO A 94 4.77 -0.15 6.91
N ILE A 95 5.03 0.12 5.63
CA ILE A 95 4.01 0.40 4.62
C ILE A 95 3.04 -0.78 4.39
N LEU A 96 3.42 -2.01 4.71
CA LEU A 96 2.52 -3.17 4.66
C LEU A 96 1.42 -3.11 5.73
N THR A 97 1.61 -2.27 6.74
CA THR A 97 0.62 -2.08 7.79
C THR A 97 -0.39 -0.98 7.44
N SER A 98 -0.22 -0.26 6.32
CA SER A 98 -1.11 0.81 5.90
C SER A 98 -2.55 0.35 5.61
N ALA A 99 -3.48 1.31 5.55
CA ALA A 99 -4.83 1.09 5.05
C ALA A 99 -4.93 1.49 3.58
N PHE A 100 -5.92 0.95 2.89
CA PHE A 100 -6.22 1.24 1.50
C PHE A 100 -7.64 1.73 1.36
N ILE A 101 -7.85 2.67 0.44
CA ILE A 101 -9.15 3.17 0.03
C ILE A 101 -9.36 2.88 -1.46
N THR A 102 -10.53 2.38 -1.83
CA THR A 102 -10.89 2.12 -3.22
C THR A 102 -12.29 2.61 -3.54
N ASP A 103 -12.52 3.07 -4.77
CA ASP A 103 -13.86 3.31 -5.34
C ASP A 103 -14.35 2.13 -6.20
N GLY A 104 -13.63 1.01 -6.19
CA GLY A 104 -13.84 -0.15 -7.07
C GLY A 104 -13.02 -0.09 -8.36
N THR A 105 -12.63 1.10 -8.82
CA THR A 105 -11.80 1.29 -10.03
C THR A 105 -10.35 1.63 -9.69
N LYS A 106 -10.15 2.58 -8.78
CA LYS A 106 -8.85 3.06 -8.31
C LYS A 106 -8.67 2.67 -6.85
N THR A 107 -7.44 2.40 -6.47
CA THR A 107 -7.04 2.10 -5.10
C THR A 107 -5.88 2.99 -4.71
N ALA A 108 -5.91 3.55 -3.52
CA ALA A 108 -4.84 4.37 -2.97
C ALA A 108 -4.53 3.97 -1.54
N MET A 109 -3.28 4.22 -1.12
CA MET A 109 -2.89 4.09 0.28
C MET A 109 -3.40 5.29 1.08
N THR A 110 -3.96 5.04 2.26
CA THR A 110 -4.53 6.07 3.13
C THR A 110 -4.13 5.88 4.59
N THR A 111 -4.46 6.86 5.43
CA THR A 111 -4.25 6.78 6.87
C THR A 111 -5.12 5.67 7.47
N ARG A 112 -4.58 5.00 8.49
CA ARG A 112 -5.35 3.97 9.19
C ARG A 112 -6.49 4.60 9.96
N VAL A 113 -7.66 4.00 9.81
CA VAL A 113 -8.87 4.38 10.51
C VAL A 113 -9.55 3.13 11.07
N GLN A 114 -10.25 3.30 12.18
CA GLN A 114 -10.94 2.20 12.85
C GLN A 114 -12.43 2.20 12.52
N ALA A 115 -12.96 0.99 12.32
CA ALA A 115 -14.40 0.82 12.15
C ALA A 115 -15.14 1.24 13.42
N ASN A 116 -16.29 1.91 13.25
CA ASN A 116 -17.14 2.44 14.32
C ASN A 116 -16.54 3.61 15.11
N VAL A 117 -15.37 4.11 14.71
CA VAL A 117 -14.72 5.28 15.32
C VAL A 117 -14.72 6.43 14.33
N LEU A 118 -15.57 7.43 14.61
CA LEU A 118 -15.77 8.57 13.73
C LEU A 118 -14.72 9.66 14.01
N THR A 119 -13.71 9.75 13.15
CA THR A 119 -12.59 10.69 13.33
C THR A 119 -12.73 11.87 12.36
N PRO A 120 -12.97 13.11 12.86
CA PRO A 120 -13.06 14.31 12.01
C PRO A 120 -11.81 14.51 11.12
N GLN A 121 -11.99 15.13 9.95
CA GLN A 121 -10.90 15.44 8.99
C GLN A 121 -10.19 14.23 8.36
N THR A 122 -10.65 13.01 8.65
CA THR A 122 -10.15 11.78 8.05
C THR A 122 -11.23 11.14 7.17
N PRO A 123 -10.91 10.13 6.35
CA PRO A 123 -11.94 9.36 5.65
C PRO A 123 -12.99 8.75 6.59
N ALA A 124 -12.62 8.49 7.85
CA ALA A 124 -13.50 7.93 8.87
C ALA A 124 -14.49 8.92 9.50
N GLN A 125 -14.54 10.18 9.06
CA GLN A 125 -15.48 11.16 9.62
C GLN A 125 -16.96 10.78 9.41
N LEU A 126 -17.24 9.95 8.40
CA LEU A 126 -18.56 9.43 8.08
C LEU A 126 -18.41 7.96 7.69
N GLN A 127 -19.12 7.04 8.35
CA GLN A 127 -18.96 5.60 8.18
C GLN A 127 -20.31 4.89 8.05
N CYS A 128 -20.38 3.91 7.16
CA CYS A 128 -21.54 3.03 7.01
C CYS A 128 -21.14 1.59 7.37
N ALA A 129 -22.10 0.84 7.93
CA ALA A 129 -21.86 -0.54 8.34
C ALA A 129 -21.72 -1.48 7.13
N SER A 130 -22.45 -1.18 6.05
CA SER A 130 -22.44 -1.95 4.81
C SER A 130 -22.50 -1.06 3.57
N LYS A 131 -22.19 -1.66 2.41
CA LYS A 131 -22.39 -1.03 1.10
C LYS A 131 -23.86 -0.69 0.86
N ALA A 132 -24.80 -1.51 1.32
CA ALA A 132 -26.23 -1.23 1.21
C ALA A 132 -26.61 0.05 1.99
N ASP A 133 -26.10 0.20 3.21
CA ASP A 133 -26.29 1.41 4.02
C ASP A 133 -25.63 2.63 3.38
N ALA A 134 -24.49 2.46 2.71
CA ALA A 134 -23.85 3.54 1.97
C ALA A 134 -24.70 4.00 0.78
N ILE A 135 -25.40 3.08 0.09
CA ILE A 135 -26.32 3.40 -1.01
C ILE A 135 -27.54 4.18 -0.49
N THR A 136 -28.15 3.72 0.60
CA THR A 136 -29.34 4.36 1.21
C THR A 136 -28.99 5.52 2.14
N PHE A 137 -27.70 5.82 2.28
CA PHE A 137 -27.14 6.85 3.15
C PHE A 137 -27.51 6.69 4.65
N LEU A 138 -27.67 5.46 5.11
CA LEU A 138 -27.85 5.09 6.52
C LEU A 138 -26.50 5.05 7.27
N CYS A 139 -25.76 6.15 7.18
CA CYS A 139 -24.39 6.26 7.68
C CYS A 139 -24.32 7.09 8.96
N ARG A 140 -23.31 6.80 9.77
CA ARG A 140 -23.02 7.54 11.00
C ARG A 140 -21.99 8.62 10.72
N PHE A 141 -22.21 9.81 11.26
CA PHE A 141 -21.25 10.93 11.21
C PHE A 141 -21.11 11.53 12.60
N SER A 142 -19.92 12.05 12.92
CA SER A 142 -19.70 12.65 14.24
C SER A 142 -20.32 14.05 14.30
N SER A 143 -21.15 14.30 15.31
CA SER A 143 -21.71 15.64 15.58
C SER A 143 -20.62 16.68 15.93
N ARG A 144 -19.43 16.22 16.34
CA ARG A 144 -18.26 17.04 16.65
C ARG A 144 -17.43 17.41 15.43
N THR A 145 -17.80 16.94 14.25
CA THR A 145 -17.04 17.22 13.01
C THR A 145 -17.20 18.66 12.56
N CYS A 146 -18.38 19.28 12.75
CA CYS A 146 -18.61 20.68 12.40
C CYS A 146 -18.53 21.58 13.64
N SER A 147 -18.03 22.79 13.46
CA SER A 147 -18.02 23.85 14.47
C SER A 147 -19.13 24.84 14.15
N CYS A 148 -20.06 25.05 15.08
CA CYS A 148 -21.24 25.90 14.88
C CYS A 148 -21.24 27.10 15.82
N SER A 149 -21.57 28.28 15.30
CA SER A 149 -21.87 29.48 16.07
C SER A 149 -23.33 29.89 15.88
N THR A 150 -23.98 30.25 16.99
CA THR A 150 -25.38 30.71 16.98
C THR A 150 -25.42 32.22 16.90
N GLY A 151 -26.02 32.76 15.84
CA GLY A 151 -26.42 34.17 15.76
C GLY A 151 -27.86 34.38 16.23
N PRO A 152 -28.38 35.62 16.17
CA PRO A 152 -29.71 35.97 16.67
C PRO A 152 -30.87 35.22 15.99
N TYR A 153 -30.71 34.92 14.69
CA TYR A 153 -31.76 34.31 13.87
C TYR A 153 -31.30 33.07 13.09
N LYS A 154 -30.01 32.75 13.11
CA LYS A 154 -29.46 31.62 12.34
C LYS A 154 -28.24 31.02 13.02
N ALA A 155 -28.08 29.71 12.89
CA ALA A 155 -26.84 29.01 13.21
C ALA A 155 -25.95 29.00 11.95
N THR A 156 -24.67 29.31 12.12
CA THR A 156 -23.67 29.20 11.06
C THR A 156 -22.70 28.11 11.45
N CYS A 157 -22.52 27.10 10.60
CA CYS A 157 -21.62 25.99 10.88
C CYS A 157 -20.55 25.87 9.82
N THR A 158 -19.33 25.61 10.26
CA THR A 158 -18.17 25.34 9.41
C THR A 158 -17.77 23.89 9.60
N CYS A 159 -17.57 23.21 8.48
CA CYS A 159 -17.55 21.76 8.38
C CYS A 159 -16.32 21.34 7.55
N PRO A 160 -15.53 20.34 7.98
CA PRO A 160 -14.42 19.77 7.21
C PRO A 160 -14.87 19.25 5.84
N GLU A 161 -13.98 19.34 4.85
CA GLU A 161 -14.28 18.85 3.51
C GLU A 161 -14.48 17.33 3.48
N GLY A 162 -15.71 16.91 3.17
CA GLY A 162 -16.14 15.52 3.03
C GLY A 162 -16.03 14.91 1.63
N LYS A 163 -15.26 15.52 0.72
CA LYS A 163 -14.96 14.91 -0.58
C LYS A 163 -13.96 13.77 -0.38
N MET A 164 -14.38 12.53 -0.62
CA MET A 164 -13.50 11.37 -0.51
C MET A 164 -12.55 11.23 -1.69
N SER A 165 -12.88 11.81 -2.85
CA SER A 165 -12.06 11.75 -4.07
C SER A 165 -10.63 12.26 -3.89
N LYS A 166 -10.39 13.20 -2.96
CA LYS A 166 -9.04 13.70 -2.63
C LYS A 166 -8.10 12.60 -2.15
N TYR A 167 -8.63 11.58 -1.45
CA TYR A 167 -7.83 10.47 -0.92
C TYR A 167 -7.43 9.46 -2.02
N LEU A 168 -8.04 9.55 -3.21
CA LEU A 168 -7.63 8.76 -4.38
C LEU A 168 -6.68 9.51 -5.31
N GLN A 169 -6.49 10.82 -5.11
CA GLN A 169 -5.57 11.63 -5.92
C GLN A 169 -4.11 11.49 -5.46
N GLN A 170 -3.90 11.11 -4.21
CA GLN A 170 -2.58 10.94 -3.60
C GLN A 170 -2.33 9.47 -3.30
N ASN A 171 -1.08 9.02 -3.44
CA ASN A 171 -0.65 7.65 -3.11
C ASN A 171 -1.48 6.56 -3.82
N THR A 172 -1.97 6.83 -5.03
CA THR A 172 -2.67 5.86 -5.88
C THR A 172 -1.71 4.74 -6.27
N LEU A 173 -2.22 3.50 -6.28
CA LEU A 173 -1.45 2.36 -6.76
C LEU A 173 -1.32 2.41 -8.30
N SER A 174 -0.20 2.03 -8.91
CA SER A 174 1.01 1.41 -8.34
C SER A 174 1.93 2.39 -7.60
N LEU A 175 2.09 2.20 -6.29
CA LEU A 175 2.90 3.03 -5.43
C LEU A 175 4.32 2.47 -5.36
N VAL A 176 5.28 3.20 -5.89
CA VAL A 176 6.70 2.83 -5.88
C VAL A 176 7.40 3.62 -4.79
N SER A 177 7.89 2.91 -3.77
CA SER A 177 8.73 3.45 -2.69
C SER A 177 10.11 2.82 -2.75
N LYS A 178 11.10 3.36 -2.03
CA LYS A 178 12.49 2.87 -2.04
C LYS A 178 12.64 1.34 -1.90
N ASN A 179 11.85 0.72 -1.02
CA ASN A 179 12.04 -0.69 -0.65
C ASN A 179 10.97 -1.62 -1.21
N VAL A 180 9.84 -1.08 -1.69
CA VAL A 180 8.68 -1.88 -2.07
C VAL A 180 7.82 -1.17 -3.09
N ILE A 181 7.33 -1.93 -4.06
CA ILE A 181 6.25 -1.55 -4.96
C ILE A 181 4.97 -2.16 -4.41
N ILE A 182 3.96 -1.34 -4.18
CA ILE A 182 2.61 -1.81 -3.86
C ILE A 182 1.76 -1.62 -5.11
N GLU A 183 1.17 -2.70 -5.59
CA GLU A 183 0.39 -2.73 -6.82
C GLU A 183 -0.91 -3.51 -6.64
N LYS A 184 -1.91 -3.17 -7.45
CA LYS A 184 -3.10 -4.00 -7.59
C LYS A 184 -2.71 -5.20 -8.47
N TYR A 185 -2.89 -6.40 -7.95
CA TYR A 185 -2.65 -7.64 -8.67
C TYR A 185 -3.96 -8.44 -8.67
N ASP A 186 -4.59 -8.51 -9.84
CA ASP A 186 -5.98 -8.97 -9.99
C ASP A 186 -6.93 -8.23 -9.03
N ASP A 187 -7.68 -8.96 -8.21
CA ASP A 187 -8.57 -8.43 -7.17
C ASP A 187 -7.89 -8.29 -5.79
N THR A 188 -6.57 -8.41 -5.74
CA THR A 188 -5.78 -8.33 -4.51
C THR A 188 -4.75 -7.20 -4.55
N ILE A 189 -4.11 -6.94 -3.41
CA ILE A 189 -2.96 -6.04 -3.33
C ILE A 189 -1.71 -6.89 -3.17
N ALA A 190 -0.74 -6.67 -4.04
CA ALA A 190 0.58 -7.28 -3.97
C ALA A 190 1.62 -6.25 -3.53
N ALA A 191 2.62 -6.72 -2.79
CA ALA A 191 3.77 -5.95 -2.41
C ALA A 191 5.04 -6.66 -2.91
N ARG A 192 5.82 -5.98 -3.74
CA ARG A 192 7.06 -6.50 -4.33
C ARG A 192 8.25 -5.76 -3.74
N THR A 193 9.12 -6.49 -3.06
CA THR A 193 10.34 -5.92 -2.48
C THR A 193 11.32 -5.51 -3.58
N GLN A 194 11.86 -4.29 -3.50
CA GLN A 194 12.90 -3.77 -4.39
C GLN A 194 14.30 -3.86 -3.79
N VAL A 195 14.38 -4.23 -2.52
CA VAL A 195 15.64 -4.42 -1.79
C VAL A 195 15.98 -5.89 -1.70
N GLY A 196 17.28 -6.15 -1.59
CA GLY A 196 17.80 -7.46 -1.30
C GLY A 196 17.15 -8.10 -0.09
N SER A 197 16.66 -9.32 -0.27
CA SER A 197 16.19 -10.15 0.84
C SER A 197 17.07 -11.40 0.88
N ALA A 198 17.52 -11.78 2.08
CA ALA A 198 18.23 -13.04 2.23
C ALA A 198 17.20 -14.17 2.28
N ILE A 199 17.34 -15.16 1.40
CA ILE A 199 16.47 -16.34 1.38
C ILE A 199 17.27 -17.56 1.80
N ASN A 200 16.68 -18.40 2.64
CA ASN A 200 17.23 -19.70 2.98
C ASN A 200 16.41 -20.78 2.29
N VAL A 201 16.99 -21.38 1.25
CA VAL A 201 16.36 -22.44 0.46
C VAL A 201 17.09 -23.74 0.72
N GLN A 202 16.38 -24.73 1.25
CA GLN A 202 16.86 -26.10 1.31
C GLN A 202 16.69 -26.74 -0.06
N VAL A 203 17.80 -27.20 -0.61
CA VAL A 203 17.84 -27.93 -1.88
C VAL A 203 18.20 -29.38 -1.58
N ASN A 204 17.26 -30.29 -1.82
CA ASN A 204 17.52 -31.72 -1.75
C ASN A 204 17.50 -32.27 -3.18
N MET A 205 18.58 -32.91 -3.61
CA MET A 205 18.70 -33.44 -4.95
C MET A 205 18.89 -34.96 -4.91
N GLU A 206 18.09 -35.68 -5.69
CA GLU A 206 18.16 -37.13 -5.82
C GLU A 206 19.12 -37.49 -6.97
N ASN A 207 20.09 -38.39 -6.71
CA ASN A 207 21.01 -38.95 -7.70
C ASN A 207 21.92 -37.95 -8.44
N VAL A 208 22.33 -36.84 -7.79
CA VAL A 208 23.29 -35.87 -8.35
C VAL A 208 24.33 -35.45 -7.32
N ARG A 209 25.49 -34.93 -7.77
CA ARG A 209 26.54 -34.37 -6.92
C ARG A 209 26.64 -32.87 -7.15
N VAL A 210 26.72 -32.09 -6.07
CA VAL A 210 26.92 -30.65 -6.13
C VAL A 210 28.40 -30.36 -6.38
N ALA A 211 28.71 -29.70 -7.49
CA ALA A 211 29.99 -29.02 -7.67
C ALA A 211 29.82 -27.58 -7.18
N SER A 212 30.62 -27.16 -6.19
CA SER A 212 30.58 -25.79 -5.69
C SER A 212 31.09 -24.85 -6.78
N ILE A 213 30.23 -23.95 -7.26
CA ILE A 213 30.61 -22.91 -8.22
C ILE A 213 30.68 -21.60 -7.46
N GLN A 214 31.89 -21.09 -7.27
CA GLN A 214 32.12 -19.76 -6.71
C GLN A 214 32.36 -18.80 -7.86
N ASN A 215 31.51 -17.77 -8.00
CA ASN A 215 31.67 -16.77 -9.03
C ASN A 215 32.46 -15.58 -8.47
N GLN A 216 33.63 -15.27 -9.04
CA GLN A 216 34.53 -14.19 -8.61
C GLN A 216 34.42 -12.96 -9.53
N GLY A 217 33.19 -12.55 -9.85
CA GLY A 217 32.95 -11.40 -10.71
C GLY A 217 33.17 -10.07 -9.98
N THR A 218 33.94 -9.17 -10.58
CA THR A 218 34.05 -7.78 -10.15
C THR A 218 32.91 -6.94 -10.75
N CYS A 219 32.32 -6.05 -9.95
CA CYS A 219 31.26 -5.13 -10.37
C CYS A 219 31.74 -3.67 -10.33
N ILE A 220 31.32 -2.86 -11.31
CA ILE A 220 31.63 -1.43 -11.41
C ILE A 220 30.34 -0.66 -11.55
N ILE A 221 30.20 0.43 -10.80
CA ILE A 221 28.96 1.19 -10.67
C ILE A 221 29.20 2.65 -11.07
N THR A 222 28.32 3.19 -11.91
CA THR A 222 28.27 4.61 -12.27
C THR A 222 26.89 5.19 -11.95
N ALA A 223 26.82 6.32 -11.25
CA ALA A 223 25.57 6.89 -10.75
C ALA A 223 25.26 8.28 -11.33
N SER A 224 23.96 8.57 -11.52
CA SER A 224 23.45 9.87 -11.97
C SER A 224 23.19 10.84 -10.83
N THR A 225 22.69 12.04 -11.15
CA THR A 225 22.12 12.98 -10.18
C THR A 225 20.88 12.40 -9.48
N VAL A 226 20.66 12.85 -8.24
CA VAL A 226 19.52 12.45 -7.40
C VAL A 226 18.31 13.33 -7.73
N GLU A 227 17.15 12.71 -7.93
CA GLU A 227 15.88 13.38 -8.23
C GLU A 227 14.77 12.96 -7.27
N GLY A 228 14.05 13.92 -6.68
CA GLY A 228 12.83 13.64 -5.90
C GLY A 228 12.73 14.48 -4.64
N CYS A 229 12.10 13.92 -3.60
CA CYS A 229 11.79 14.66 -2.38
C CYS A 229 12.46 14.07 -1.13
N TYR A 230 12.80 14.98 -0.21
CA TYR A 230 13.24 14.64 1.14
C TYR A 230 12.01 14.50 2.07
N SER A 231 12.03 13.54 2.99
CA SER A 231 10.97 13.30 3.99
C SER A 231 9.56 13.08 3.42
N CYS A 232 9.45 12.43 2.26
CA CYS A 232 8.19 12.05 1.63
C CYS A 232 8.10 10.52 1.45
N LEU A 233 6.88 10.00 1.20
CA LEU A 233 6.65 8.56 1.05
C LEU A 233 7.36 7.94 -0.17
N VAL A 234 7.39 8.68 -1.29
CA VAL A 234 8.00 8.23 -2.56
C VAL A 234 9.53 8.30 -2.49
N GLY A 235 10.07 9.29 -1.76
CA GLY A 235 11.49 9.56 -1.60
C GLY A 235 12.15 10.20 -2.82
N ALA A 236 13.47 10.09 -2.86
CA ALA A 236 14.30 10.45 -4.00
C ALA A 236 14.82 9.20 -4.72
N LYS A 237 15.06 9.33 -6.02
CA LYS A 237 15.54 8.30 -6.91
C LYS A 237 16.92 8.68 -7.42
N ILE A 238 17.74 7.66 -7.64
CA ILE A 238 19.03 7.78 -8.30
C ILE A 238 19.09 6.69 -9.37
N THR A 239 19.51 7.06 -10.57
CA THR A 239 19.72 6.09 -11.64
C THR A 239 21.15 5.64 -11.58
N VAL A 240 21.35 4.32 -11.58
CA VAL A 240 22.66 3.70 -11.48
C VAL A 240 22.79 2.74 -12.65
N VAL A 241 23.95 2.76 -13.31
CA VAL A 241 24.31 1.76 -14.32
C VAL A 241 25.36 0.84 -13.71
N CYS A 242 25.08 -0.46 -13.70
CA CYS A 242 25.97 -1.46 -13.14
C CYS A 242 26.58 -2.40 -14.17
N TYR A 243 27.91 -2.44 -14.22
CA TYR A 243 28.71 -3.30 -15.08
C TYR A 243 29.27 -4.49 -14.30
N SER A 244 29.38 -5.64 -14.96
CA SER A 244 30.06 -6.82 -14.42
C SER A 244 31.02 -7.42 -15.43
N THR A 245 32.05 -8.08 -14.92
CA THR A 245 32.94 -8.97 -15.67
C THR A 245 32.24 -10.27 -16.11
N GLU A 246 31.19 -10.67 -15.39
CA GLU A 246 30.36 -11.84 -15.66
C GLU A 246 29.13 -11.48 -16.52
N GLU A 247 28.54 -12.46 -17.20
CA GLU A 247 27.33 -12.25 -18.01
C GLU A 247 26.19 -11.62 -17.19
N GLN A 248 26.00 -12.12 -15.98
CA GLN A 248 25.02 -11.60 -15.03
C GLN A 248 25.48 -11.92 -13.60
N THR A 249 25.50 -10.92 -12.74
CA THR A 249 25.76 -11.10 -11.30
C THR A 249 24.90 -10.16 -10.46
N THR A 250 24.79 -10.45 -9.18
CA THR A 250 24.08 -9.63 -8.19
C THR A 250 25.10 -8.86 -7.37
N ALA A 251 25.03 -7.53 -7.39
CA ALA A 251 25.88 -6.66 -6.59
C ALA A 251 25.11 -6.11 -5.38
N ASP A 252 25.77 -6.09 -4.22
CA ASP A 252 25.34 -5.35 -3.03
C ASP A 252 26.01 -3.97 -3.01
N ILE A 253 25.21 -2.93 -3.26
CA ILE A 253 25.61 -1.54 -3.31
C ILE A 253 25.43 -0.93 -1.93
N THR A 254 26.53 -0.56 -1.28
CA THR A 254 26.52 0.09 0.02
C THR A 254 26.84 1.58 -0.11
N CYS A 255 25.88 2.45 0.20
CA CYS A 255 26.02 3.90 0.23
C CYS A 255 25.84 4.40 1.67
N TYR A 256 26.96 4.66 2.37
CA TYR A 256 26.97 5.01 3.80
C TYR A 256 26.20 3.97 4.65
N THR A 257 24.99 4.30 5.10
CA THR A 257 24.11 3.43 5.89
C THR A 257 23.02 2.75 5.06
N GLN A 258 23.02 2.94 3.74
CA GLN A 258 22.01 2.41 2.83
C GLN A 258 22.57 1.24 2.02
N HIS A 259 21.83 0.14 1.99
CA HIS A 259 22.13 -1.03 1.16
C HIS A 259 21.11 -1.16 0.05
N GLN A 260 21.54 -1.50 -1.16
CA GLN A 260 20.71 -1.74 -2.33
C GLN A 260 21.27 -2.92 -3.11
N ILE A 261 20.40 -3.73 -3.71
CA ILE A 261 20.84 -4.83 -4.58
C ILE A 261 20.54 -4.47 -6.02
N ALA A 262 21.52 -4.68 -6.91
CA ALA A 262 21.37 -4.47 -8.34
C ALA A 262 21.84 -5.70 -9.13
N THR A 263 21.21 -5.94 -10.28
CA THR A 263 21.68 -6.92 -11.25
C THR A 263 22.61 -6.23 -12.22
N CYS A 264 23.85 -6.70 -12.30
CA CYS A 264 24.91 -6.14 -13.15
C CYS A 264 25.22 -7.08 -14.31
N THR A 265 25.49 -6.52 -15.48
CA THR A 265 25.80 -7.28 -16.70
C THR A 265 27.01 -6.69 -17.42
N LYS A 266 27.59 -7.41 -18.39
CA LYS A 266 28.67 -6.87 -19.24
C LYS A 266 28.26 -5.62 -20.02
N ARG A 267 26.96 -5.47 -20.34
CA ARG A 267 26.45 -4.37 -21.16
C ARG A 267 26.04 -3.13 -20.34
N GLY A 268 26.04 -3.25 -19.01
CA GLY A 268 25.38 -2.27 -18.15
C GLY A 268 23.88 -2.53 -18.08
N ASN A 269 23.32 -2.41 -16.88
CA ASN A 269 21.89 -2.48 -16.59
C ASN A 269 21.54 -1.37 -15.59
#